data_AF-A0A2H0XSC3-F1
#
_entry.id   AF-A0A2H0XSC3-F1
#
_cell.length_a   1.000
_cell.length_b   1.000
_cell.length_c   1.000
_cell.angle_alpha   90.00
_cell.angle_beta   90.00
_cell.angle_gamma   90.00
#
_symmetry.space_group_name_H-M   'P 1'
#
loop_
_entity.id
_entity.type
_entity.pdbx_description
1 polymer ?
#
loop_
_entity_poly.entity_id
_entity_poly.type
_entity_poly.pdbx_seq_one_letter_code
_entity_poly.pdbx_strand_id
1 'polypeptide(L)' 'NGWEVSIDGKSTEIFRTNYVLRSISVPAGEHEIVMKYSPSDVRIGLIISCLSLAIVGFIMIRFRKERA' A
#
# COMPACT_ATOMS: atom_id res chain seq x y z
N ASN A 1 -4.69 2.03 -6.53
CA ASN A 1 -5.83 1.64 -5.65
C ASN A 1 -5.40 0.45 -4.82
N GLY A 2 -4.88 0.65 -3.61
CA GLY A 2 -4.39 -0.44 -2.74
C GLY A 2 -5.46 -1.40 -2.22
N TRP A 3 -6.58 -1.53 -2.90
CA TRP A 3 -7.64 -2.48 -2.61
C TRP A 3 -7.60 -3.59 -3.66
N GLU A 4 -7.57 -4.82 -3.19
CA GLU A 4 -7.71 -6.03 -3.99
C GLU A 4 -9.03 -6.69 -3.57
N VAL A 5 -9.79 -7.19 -4.54
CA VAL A 5 -11.05 -7.90 -4.26
C VAL A 5 -11.06 -9.23 -4.98
N SER A 6 -11.59 -10.25 -4.31
CA SER A 6 -11.88 -11.55 -4.90
C SER A 6 -13.30 -12.01 -4.59
N ILE A 7 -13.84 -12.82 -5.50
CA ILE A 7 -15.11 -13.55 -5.37
C ILE A 7 -14.76 -15.04 -5.42
N ASP A 8 -15.06 -15.78 -4.37
CA ASP A 8 -14.74 -17.22 -4.23
C ASP A 8 -13.25 -17.53 -4.54
N GLY A 9 -12.36 -16.66 -4.05
CA GLY A 9 -10.91 -16.76 -4.26
C GLY A 9 -10.40 -16.29 -5.63
N LYS A 10 -11.27 -15.89 -6.56
CA LYS A 10 -10.87 -15.37 -7.88
C LYS A 10 -10.84 -13.84 -7.87
N SER A 11 -9.72 -13.26 -8.30
CA SER A 11 -9.57 -11.80 -8.41
C SER A 11 -10.64 -11.20 -9.33
N THR A 12 -11.23 -10.08 -8.92
CA THR A 12 -12.24 -9.36 -9.70
C THR A 12 -11.88 -7.89 -9.83
N GLU A 13 -12.39 -7.25 -10.89
CA GLU A 13 -12.16 -5.84 -11.16
C GLU A 13 -13.01 -4.96 -10.25
N ILE A 14 -12.38 -3.92 -9.69
CA ILE A 14 -13.04 -2.91 -8.88
C ILE A 14 -13.40 -1.72 -9.76
N PHE A 15 -14.69 -1.42 -9.87
CA PHE A 15 -15.19 -0.25 -10.57
C PHE A 15 -15.27 0.95 -9.64
N ARG A 16 -14.92 2.13 -10.17
CA ARG A 16 -15.11 3.41 -9.48
C ARG A 16 -16.59 3.80 -9.57
N THR A 17 -17.20 4.05 -8.42
CA THR A 17 -18.60 4.44 -8.35
C THR A 17 -18.73 5.67 -7.47
N ASN A 18 -19.47 6.69 -7.90
CA ASN A 18 -19.74 7.91 -7.13
C ASN A 18 -18.52 8.43 -6.33
N TYR A 19 -17.43 8.69 -7.05
CA TYR A 19 -16.15 9.20 -6.53
C TYR A 19 -15.39 8.24 -5.62
N VAL A 20 -15.78 8.13 -4.35
CA VAL A 20 -15.05 7.39 -3.30
C VAL A 20 -15.54 5.96 -3.12
N LEU A 21 -16.72 5.64 -3.67
CA LEU A 21 -17.28 4.30 -3.59
C LEU A 21 -16.62 3.37 -4.61
N ARG A 22 -16.69 2.09 -4.29
CA ARG A 22 -16.15 1.00 -5.09
C ARG A 22 -17.26 -0.01 -5.27
N SER A 23 -17.38 -0.57 -6.47
CA SER A 23 -18.35 -1.62 -6.76
C SER A 23 -17.67 -2.77 -7.49
N ILE A 24 -18.25 -3.95 -7.35
CA ILE A 24 -17.87 -5.16 -8.06
C ILE A 24 -19.15 -5.80 -8.61
N SER A 25 -19.04 -6.52 -9.73
CA SER A 25 -20.15 -7.30 -10.26
C SER A 25 -20.15 -8.68 -9.60
N VAL A 26 -21.22 -9.03 -8.88
CA VAL A 26 -21.38 -10.33 -8.22
C VAL A 26 -22.48 -11.12 -8.95
N PRO A 27 -22.21 -12.36 -9.38
CA PRO A 27 -23.25 -13.23 -9.94
C PRO A 27 -24.36 -13.53 -8.92
N ALA A 28 -25.50 -14.02 -9.40
CA ALA A 28 -26.59 -14.44 -8.52
C ALA A 28 -26.22 -15.73 -7.78
N GLY A 29 -26.48 -15.76 -6.47
CA GLY A 29 -26.20 -16.92 -5.62
C GLY A 29 -25.50 -16.52 -4.32
N GLU A 30 -24.98 -17.52 -3.62
CA GLU A 30 -24.11 -17.32 -2.46
C GLU A 30 -22.66 -17.26 -2.92
N HIS A 31 -21.96 -16.21 -2.50
CA HIS A 31 -20.58 -15.95 -2.87
C HIS A 31 -19.82 -15.39 -1.66
N GLU A 32 -18.57 -15.81 -1.50
CA GLU A 32 -17.66 -15.20 -0.54
C GLU A 32 -16.93 -14.04 -1.20
N ILE A 33 -17.04 -12.85 -0.60
CA ILE A 33 -16.36 -11.65 -1.08
C ILE A 33 -15.25 -11.30 -0.11
N VAL A 34 -14.01 -11.30 -0.59
CA VAL A 34 -12.85 -10.89 0.21
C VAL A 34 -12.31 -9.58 -0.36
N MET A 35 -12.37 -8.52 0.44
CA MET A 35 -11.81 -7.21 0.11
C MET A 35 -10.61 -6.92 1.01
N LYS A 36 -9.42 -6.88 0.41
CA LYS A 36 -8.14 -6.73 1.12
C LYS A 36 -7.50 -5.39 0.80
N TYR A 37 -7.09 -4.67 1.85
CA TYR A 37 -6.27 -3.47 1.70
C TYR A 37 -4.78 -3.84 1.74
N SER A 38 -4.11 -3.72 0.60
CA SER A 38 -2.68 -4.02 0.41
C SER A 38 -2.01 -2.96 -0.48
N PRO A 39 -1.89 -1.70 -0.03
CA PRO A 39 -1.24 -0.64 -0.81
C PRO A 39 0.28 -0.87 -0.90
N SER A 40 0.79 -1.12 -2.10
CA SER A 40 2.24 -1.18 -2.37
C SER A 40 2.97 0.11 -1.98
N ASP A 41 2.30 1.25 -2.15
CA ASP A 41 2.88 2.59 -1.93
C ASP A 41 3.28 2.82 -0.48
N VAL A 42 2.55 2.26 0.49
CA VAL A 42 2.87 2.38 1.92
C VAL A 42 4.19 1.66 2.21
N ARG A 43 4.39 0.46 1.65
CA ARG A 43 5.62 -0.31 1.83
C ARG A 43 6.82 0.40 1.20
N ILE A 44 6.64 0.96 0.01
CA ILE A 44 7.68 1.72 -0.69
C ILE A 44 8.03 2.99 0.10
N GLY A 45 7.02 3.73 0.57
CA GLY A 45 7.22 4.93 1.38
C GLY A 45 7.98 4.65 2.68
N LEU A 46 7.72 3.52 3.33
CA LEU A 46 8.47 3.09 4.51
C LEU A 46 9.95 2.85 4.19
N ILE A 47 10.26 2.14 3.09
CA ILE A 47 11.64 1.88 2.66
C ILE A 47 12.37 3.21 2.40
N ILE A 48 11.74 4.13 1.66
CA ILE A 48 12.32 5.45 1.35
C ILE A 48 12.57 6.24 2.63
N SER A 49 11.62 6.22 3.59
CA SER A 49 11.76 6.91 4.87
C SER A 49 12.94 6.36 5.68
N CYS A 50 13.07 5.03 5.77
CA CYS A 50 14.19 4.36 6.44
C CYS A 50 15.54 4.72 5.81
N LEU A 51 15.62 4.70 4.47
CA LEU A 51 16.84 5.08 3.74
C LEU A 51 17.19 6.56 3.98
N SER A 52 16.21 7.44 3.96
CA SER A 52 16.39 8.87 4.21
C SER A 52 16.95 9.12 5.62
N LEU A 53 16.37 8.46 6.63
CA LEU A 53 16.85 8.54 8.01
C LEU A 53 18.27 7.99 8.15
N ALA A 54 18.60 6.89 7.47
CA ALA A 54 19.95 6.31 7.49
C ALA A 54 20.99 7.27 6.88
N ILE A 55 20.67 7.91 5.75
CA ILE A 55 21.54 8.89 5.09
C ILE A 55 21.77 10.11 5.99
N VAL A 56 20.69 10.69 6.54
CA VAL A 56 20.78 11.85 7.44
C VAL A 56 21.57 11.50 8.71
N GLY A 57 21.31 10.33 9.29
CA GLY A 57 22.05 9.82 10.45
C GLY A 57 23.54 9.65 10.15
N PHE A 58 23.89 9.06 9.00
CA PHE A 58 25.28 8.88 8.56
C PHE A 58 26.01 10.22 8.38
N ILE A 59 25.35 11.18 7.73
CA ILE A 59 25.87 12.54 7.54
C ILE A 59 26.13 13.20 8.90
N MET A 60 25.18 13.12 9.84
CA MET A 60 25.34 13.67 11.18
C MET A 60 26.52 13.05 11.95
N ILE A 61 26.71 11.73 11.85
CA ILE A 61 27.84 11.04 12.48
C ILE A 61 29.17 11.52 11.89
N ARG A 62 29.26 11.67 10.55
CA ARG A 62 30.46 12.17 9.87
C ARG A 62 30.80 13.60 10.30
N PHE A 63 29.81 14.50 10.35
CA PHE A 63 30.00 15.87 10.82
C PHE A 63 30.38 15.99 12.30
N ARG A 64 29.93 15.06 13.15
CA ARG A 64 30.35 15.02 14.57
C ARG A 64 31.81 14.58 14.70
N LYS A 65 32.24 13.62 13.90
CA LYS A 65 33.61 13.09 13.94
C LYS A 65 34.65 14.10 13.42
N GLU A 66 34.29 14.97 12.48
CA GLU A 66 35.21 15.98 11.93
C GLU A 66 35.39 17.22 12.84
N ARG A 67 34.50 17.40 13.83
CA ARG A 67 34.56 18.51 14.79
C ARG A 67 35.15 18.12 16.15
N ALA A 68 35.47 16.85 16.35
CA ALA A 68 36.12 16.31 17.56
C ALA A 68 37.58 16.00 17.24
#